data_AF-A0A3D2MN40-F1
#
_entry.id   AF-A0A3D2MN40-F1
#
_cell.length_a   1.000
_cell.length_b   1.000
_cell.length_c   1.000
_cell.angle_alpha   90.00
_cell.angle_beta   90.00
_cell.angle_gamma   90.00
#
_symmetry.space_group_name_H-M   'P 1'
#
loop_
_entity.id
_entity.type
_entity.pdbx_description
1 polymer ?
#
loop_
_entity_poly.entity_id
_entity_poly.type
_entity_poly.pdbx_seq_one_letter_code
_entity_poly.pdbx_strand_id
1 'polypeptide(L)'
;MEQNDLDLLQTVPPYHLQSLVKLRHLPIGSRGQNSGTPSTTSVSATTIPEIADYLFESVAINEAVRSLNETEGLVLRELVACGGRANSRDLALYFDTNWKLNAASAREVSTNTEHSSPLYPTPHPHGPFEQSLRRLLLLGLVFWGKQTNFAGRDYTSGIYDGVLIVPQAVKDVVNEVIEEEQSTQVRQQVFQQEEIGEGVRAFQRMLYLYWSLVSSTR
;
A
#
# COMPACT_ATOMS: atom_id res chain seq x y z
N MET A 1 -8.92 -13.54 -11.04
CA MET A 1 -10.14 -13.54 -10.20
C MET A 1 -10.03 -12.32 -9.31
N GLU A 2 -10.80 -11.28 -9.60
CA GLU A 2 -10.78 -10.04 -8.82
C GLU A 2 -11.38 -10.35 -7.45
N GLN A 3 -10.62 -10.06 -6.39
CA GLN A 3 -11.08 -10.28 -5.02
C GLN A 3 -11.96 -9.09 -4.63
N ASN A 4 -13.16 -9.37 -4.13
CA ASN A 4 -14.05 -8.33 -3.64
C ASN A 4 -13.45 -7.65 -2.39
N ASP A 5 -13.53 -6.32 -2.31
CA ASP A 5 -13.04 -5.53 -1.19
C ASP A 5 -13.68 -5.95 0.14
N LEU A 6 -14.95 -6.35 0.12
CA LEU A 6 -15.65 -6.90 1.29
C LEU A 6 -15.02 -8.23 1.76
N ASP A 7 -14.67 -9.11 0.82
CA ASP A 7 -14.05 -10.41 1.12
C ASP A 7 -12.62 -10.24 1.64
N LEU A 8 -11.94 -9.15 1.26
CA LEU A 8 -10.64 -8.78 1.80
C LEU A 8 -10.76 -8.40 3.28
N LEU A 9 -11.75 -7.56 3.63
CA LEU A 9 -11.99 -7.17 5.03
C LEU A 9 -12.35 -8.35 5.94
N GLN A 10 -13.00 -9.39 5.42
CA GLN A 10 -13.29 -10.60 6.19
C GLN A 10 -12.03 -11.36 6.63
N THR A 11 -10.90 -11.16 5.95
CA THR A 11 -9.61 -11.78 6.33
C THR A 11 -8.80 -10.94 7.31
N VAL A 12 -9.25 -9.72 7.60
CA VAL A 12 -8.55 -8.79 8.46
C VAL A 12 -8.80 -9.12 9.94
N PRO A 13 -7.76 -9.18 10.79
CA PRO A 13 -7.94 -9.38 12.22
C PRO A 13 -8.85 -8.31 12.85
N PRO A 14 -9.80 -8.68 13.73
CA PRO A 14 -10.76 -7.74 14.33
C PRO A 14 -10.10 -6.55 15.05
N TYR A 15 -8.96 -6.78 15.71
CA TYR A 15 -8.19 -5.71 16.36
C TYR A 15 -7.70 -4.65 15.36
N HIS A 16 -7.33 -5.07 14.15
CA HIS A 16 -6.89 -4.15 13.11
C HIS A 16 -8.07 -3.36 12.55
N LEU A 17 -9.23 -3.98 12.32
CA LEU A 17 -10.46 -3.28 11.95
C LEU A 17 -10.80 -2.17 12.96
N GLN A 18 -10.71 -2.44 14.26
CA GLN A 18 -10.90 -1.42 15.30
C GLN A 18 -9.88 -0.28 15.21
N SER A 19 -8.64 -0.58 14.85
CA SER A 19 -7.59 0.42 14.67
C SER A 19 -7.87 1.31 13.45
N LEU A 20 -8.37 0.71 12.35
CA LEU A 20 -8.78 1.44 11.14
C LEU A 20 -9.91 2.42 11.43
N VAL A 21 -10.96 1.97 12.12
CA VAL A 21 -12.09 2.84 12.50
C VAL A 21 -11.60 4.06 13.28
N LYS A 22 -10.64 3.88 14.19
CA LYS A 22 -10.06 4.97 14.99
C LYS A 22 -9.18 5.90 14.17
N LEU A 23 -8.26 5.37 13.37
CA LEU A 23 -7.30 6.17 12.60
C LEU A 23 -7.95 6.95 11.47
N ARG A 24 -8.99 6.37 10.87
CA ARG A 24 -9.74 6.96 9.76
C ARG A 24 -10.94 7.79 10.23
N HIS A 25 -11.11 7.96 11.54
CA HIS A 25 -12.21 8.71 12.16
C HIS A 25 -13.59 8.35 11.60
N LEU A 26 -13.83 7.06 11.31
CA LEU A 26 -15.06 6.64 10.64
C LEU A 26 -16.27 6.86 11.57
N PRO A 27 -17.40 7.40 11.08
CA PRO A 27 -18.56 7.79 11.90
C PRO A 27 -19.43 6.58 12.32
N ILE A 28 -18.80 5.52 12.82
CA ILE A 28 -19.42 4.21 13.05
C ILE A 28 -20.04 4.12 14.47
N GLY A 29 -20.09 5.24 15.21
CA GLY A 29 -20.50 5.29 16.62
C GLY A 29 -21.83 5.99 16.96
N SER A 30 -22.60 6.52 16.00
CA SER A 30 -23.68 7.48 16.33
C SER A 30 -25.08 7.14 15.83
N ARG A 31 -25.31 6.01 15.17
CA ARG A 31 -26.65 5.68 14.66
C ARG A 31 -27.43 4.83 15.67
N GLY A 32 -27.69 5.37 16.87
CA GLY A 32 -28.53 4.67 17.85
C GLY A 32 -28.64 5.20 19.29
N GLN A 33 -27.94 6.27 19.69
CA GLN A 33 -27.99 6.75 21.08
C GLN A 33 -28.57 8.17 21.21
N ASN A 34 -29.90 8.25 21.16
CA ASN A 34 -30.64 9.32 21.82
C ASN A 34 -30.89 8.92 23.28
N SER A 35 -29.89 9.04 24.16
CA SER A 35 -30.03 9.27 25.61
C SER A 35 -28.65 9.20 26.28
N GLY A 36 -28.31 10.24 27.04
CA GLY A 36 -26.96 10.46 27.56
C GLY A 36 -26.54 9.53 28.68
N THR A 37 -25.32 9.02 28.56
CA THR A 37 -24.35 8.74 29.64
C THR A 37 -22.97 8.46 29.01
N PRO A 38 -21.85 8.86 29.66
CA PRO A 38 -20.52 8.58 29.14
C PRO A 38 -20.10 7.17 29.60
N SER A 39 -20.34 6.17 28.76
CA SER A 39 -19.91 4.79 29.00
C SER A 39 -19.08 4.28 27.83
N THR A 40 -17.80 4.06 28.12
CA THR A 40 -16.84 3.14 27.49
C THR A 40 -17.37 2.39 26.25
N THR A 41 -17.07 2.95 25.08
CA THR A 41 -17.47 2.47 23.76
C THR A 41 -16.92 1.06 23.49
N SER A 42 -17.78 0.03 23.62
CA SER A 42 -17.49 -1.30 23.10
C SER A 42 -17.84 -1.33 21.61
N VAL A 43 -16.89 -1.79 20.78
CA VAL A 43 -16.99 -1.85 19.31
C VAL A 43 -17.87 -3.03 18.84
N SER A 44 -18.66 -3.62 19.75
CA SER A 44 -19.30 -4.92 19.57
C SER A 44 -20.51 -4.93 18.62
N ALA A 45 -20.90 -3.80 18.03
CA ALA A 45 -22.07 -3.68 17.15
C ALA A 45 -21.75 -3.20 15.73
N THR A 46 -20.47 -3.18 15.33
CA THR A 46 -20.08 -2.67 14.01
C THR A 46 -19.98 -3.82 13.02
N THR A 47 -20.76 -3.78 11.95
CA THR A 47 -20.75 -4.83 10.92
C THR A 47 -19.67 -4.52 9.88
N ILE A 48 -18.93 -5.54 9.43
CA ILE A 48 -17.93 -5.42 8.35
C ILE A 48 -18.44 -4.64 7.12
N PRO A 49 -19.69 -4.84 6.63
CA PRO A 49 -20.20 -4.03 5.52
C PRO A 49 -20.27 -2.53 5.83
N GLU A 50 -20.69 -2.11 7.03
CA GLU A 50 -20.71 -0.69 7.40
C GLU A 50 -19.29 -0.10 7.42
N ILE A 51 -18.31 -0.86 7.91
CA ILE A 51 -16.90 -0.43 7.87
C ILE A 51 -16.44 -0.27 6.41
N ALA A 52 -16.81 -1.19 5.53
CA ALA A 52 -16.46 -1.15 4.11
C ALA A 52 -17.01 0.11 3.43
N ASP A 53 -18.29 0.43 3.67
CA ASP A 53 -18.98 1.57 3.06
C ASP A 53 -18.27 2.89 3.35
N TYR A 54 -17.85 3.12 4.60
CA TYR A 54 -17.12 4.34 4.97
C TYR A 54 -15.64 4.30 4.60
N LEU A 55 -14.98 3.13 4.71
CA LEU A 55 -13.56 3.01 4.45
C LEU A 55 -13.23 3.19 2.97
N PHE A 56 -14.10 2.67 2.10
CA PHE A 56 -13.92 2.68 0.64
C PHE A 56 -14.68 3.82 -0.06
N GLU A 57 -15.20 4.79 0.70
CA GLU A 57 -15.72 6.02 0.13
C GLU A 57 -14.59 6.85 -0.48
N SER A 58 -14.79 7.33 -1.72
CA SER A 58 -13.75 8.08 -2.45
C SER A 58 -13.20 9.28 -1.67
N VAL A 59 -14.05 10.00 -0.94
CA VAL A 59 -13.63 11.13 -0.10
C VAL A 59 -12.68 10.69 1.01
N ALA A 60 -13.02 9.61 1.71
CA ALA A 60 -12.18 9.07 2.76
C ALA A 60 -10.85 8.58 2.17
N ILE A 61 -10.86 7.85 1.06
CA ILE A 61 -9.63 7.37 0.40
C ILE A 61 -8.75 8.54 -0.01
N ASN A 62 -9.32 9.56 -0.65
CA ASN A 62 -8.59 10.78 -1.05
C ASN A 62 -7.92 11.47 0.13
N GLU A 63 -8.61 11.59 1.26
CA GLU A 63 -8.02 12.15 2.48
C GLU A 63 -6.82 11.32 2.99
N ALA A 64 -6.95 9.99 2.97
CA ALA A 64 -5.84 9.10 3.33
C ALA A 64 -4.65 9.26 2.37
N VAL A 65 -4.90 9.25 1.06
CA VAL A 65 -3.88 9.38 0.02
C VAL A 65 -3.14 10.72 0.15
N ARG A 66 -3.85 11.81 0.42
CA ARG A 66 -3.25 13.14 0.67
C ARG A 66 -2.41 13.21 1.95
N SER A 67 -2.68 12.34 2.92
CA SER A 67 -1.92 12.29 4.19
C SER A 67 -0.60 11.51 4.09
N LEU A 68 -0.37 10.83 2.96
CA LEU A 68 0.83 10.03 2.74
C LEU A 68 2.05 10.92 2.56
N ASN A 69 3.19 10.46 3.09
CA ASN A 69 4.47 11.05 2.70
C ASN A 69 4.91 10.54 1.32
N GLU A 70 6.02 11.08 0.81
CA GLU A 70 6.55 10.73 -0.51
C GLU A 70 6.83 9.23 -0.67
N THR A 71 7.45 8.59 0.34
CA THR A 71 7.80 7.17 0.26
C THR A 71 6.58 6.26 0.30
N GLU A 72 5.62 6.56 1.16
CA GLU A 72 4.33 5.88 1.26
C GLU A 72 3.55 5.99 -0.05
N GLY A 73 3.53 7.19 -0.64
CA GLY A 73 2.91 7.45 -1.94
C GLY A 73 3.56 6.65 -3.06
N LEU A 74 4.90 6.61 -3.12
CA LEU A 74 5.63 5.82 -4.12
C LEU A 74 5.32 4.32 -3.99
N VAL A 75 5.31 3.77 -2.78
CA VAL A 75 4.97 2.36 -2.53
C VAL A 75 3.55 2.06 -3.00
N LEU A 76 2.59 2.92 -2.67
CA LEU A 76 1.19 2.74 -3.09
C LEU A 76 1.02 2.83 -4.61
N ARG A 77 1.65 3.80 -5.27
CA ARG A 77 1.59 3.96 -6.73
C ARG A 77 2.21 2.78 -7.46
N GLU A 78 3.35 2.28 -6.99
CA GLU A 78 3.98 1.10 -7.59
C GLU A 78 3.11 -0.15 -7.40
N LEU A 79 2.49 -0.32 -6.23
CA LEU A 79 1.52 -1.39 -6.00
C LEU A 79 0.34 -1.33 -6.99
N VAL A 80 -0.20 -0.13 -7.23
CA VAL A 80 -1.29 0.09 -8.19
C VAL A 80 -0.81 -0.17 -9.63
N ALA A 81 0.39 0.26 -9.99
CA ALA A 81 1.01 -0.01 -11.30
C ALA A 81 1.23 -1.52 -11.53
N CYS A 82 1.49 -2.29 -10.47
CA CYS A 82 1.50 -3.75 -10.47
C CYS A 82 0.08 -4.38 -10.47
N GLY A 83 -0.96 -3.63 -10.86
CA GLY A 83 -2.34 -4.13 -10.89
C GLY A 83 -3.01 -4.25 -9.53
N GLY A 84 -2.36 -3.74 -8.47
CA GLY A 84 -2.86 -3.78 -7.10
C GLY A 84 -2.56 -5.08 -6.35
N ARG A 85 -1.66 -5.94 -6.85
CA ARG A 85 -1.26 -7.18 -6.17
C ARG A 85 0.22 -7.43 -6.30
N ALA A 86 0.85 -7.76 -5.17
CA ALA A 86 2.29 -7.77 -5.07
C ALA A 86 2.80 -8.63 -3.92
N ASN A 87 3.85 -9.44 -4.11
CA ASN A 87 4.60 -9.96 -2.97
C ASN A 87 5.44 -8.83 -2.31
N SER A 88 5.37 -8.69 -0.99
CA SER A 88 6.04 -7.63 -0.22
C SER A 88 7.57 -7.69 -0.32
N ARG A 89 8.14 -8.90 -0.41
CA ARG A 89 9.58 -9.14 -0.53
C ARG A 89 10.11 -8.72 -1.89
N ASP A 90 9.39 -9.03 -2.96
CA ASP A 90 9.77 -8.60 -4.30
C ASP A 90 9.62 -7.08 -4.47
N LEU A 91 8.63 -6.48 -3.80
CA LEU A 91 8.45 -5.03 -3.75
C LEU A 91 9.59 -4.36 -2.98
N ALA A 92 10.01 -4.93 -1.84
CA ALA A 92 11.15 -4.44 -1.08
C ALA A 92 12.44 -4.44 -1.91
N LEU A 93 12.68 -5.49 -2.71
CA LEU A 93 13.79 -5.56 -3.66
C LEU A 93 13.78 -4.46 -4.71
N TYR A 94 12.60 -4.19 -5.29
CA TYR A 94 12.42 -3.13 -6.27
C TYR A 94 12.77 -1.76 -5.68
N PHE A 95 12.30 -1.47 -4.47
CA PHE A 95 12.60 -0.22 -3.79
C PHE A 95 14.04 -0.11 -3.31
N ASP A 96 14.65 -1.19 -2.83
CA ASP A 96 16.06 -1.20 -2.46
C ASP A 96 16.95 -0.88 -3.68
N THR A 97 16.66 -1.48 -4.83
CA THR A 97 17.39 -1.24 -6.07
C THR A 97 17.19 0.18 -6.59
N ASN A 98 15.94 0.67 -6.63
CA ASN A 98 15.63 2.02 -7.14
C ASN A 98 16.08 3.13 -6.20
N TRP A 99 15.97 2.94 -4.88
CA TRP A 99 16.48 3.92 -3.91
C TRP A 99 17.99 4.04 -3.99
N LYS A 100 18.70 2.91 -4.17
CA LYS A 100 20.15 2.90 -4.40
C LYS A 100 20.53 3.58 -5.71
N LEU A 101 19.77 3.37 -6.79
CA LEU A 101 19.99 4.03 -8.09
C LEU A 101 19.80 5.55 -8.00
N ASN A 102 18.74 6.02 -7.33
CA ASN A 102 18.48 7.45 -7.12
C ASN A 102 19.50 8.09 -6.17
N ALA A 103 20.00 7.35 -5.18
CA ALA A 103 21.07 7.82 -4.29
C ALA A 103 22.43 7.89 -5.02
N ALA A 104 22.68 6.99 -5.96
CA ALA A 104 23.89 7.00 -6.79
C ALA A 104 23.87 8.14 -7.82
N SER A 105 22.71 8.49 -8.39
CA SER A 105 22.58 9.65 -9.29
C SER A 105 22.71 11.00 -8.55
N ALA A 106 22.47 11.03 -7.23
CA ALA A 106 22.65 12.22 -6.39
C ALA A 106 24.07 12.37 -5.81
N ARG A 107 24.94 11.36 -5.96
CA ARG A 107 26.32 11.36 -5.46
C ARG A 107 27.29 10.85 -6.52
N GLU A 108 27.82 11.75 -7.34
CA GLU A 108 29.12 11.53 -7.99
C GLU A 108 30.25 11.58 -6.94
N VAL A 109 30.37 10.57 -6.05
CA VAL A 109 31.65 10.21 -5.40
C VAL A 109 31.59 8.74 -4.96
N SER A 110 32.42 7.93 -5.63
CA SER A 110 33.13 6.71 -5.18
C SER A 110 32.57 5.92 -3.99
N THR A 111 32.21 4.66 -4.23
CA THR A 111 32.85 3.52 -3.54
C THR A 111 32.61 2.22 -4.29
N ASN A 112 33.71 1.49 -4.53
CA ASN A 112 33.73 0.06 -4.85
C ASN A 112 32.76 -0.69 -3.93
N THR A 113 31.79 -1.41 -4.51
CA THR A 113 31.05 -2.41 -3.74
C THR A 113 30.98 -3.69 -4.54
N GLU A 114 31.54 -4.73 -3.94
CA GLU A 114 31.69 -6.08 -4.45
C GLU A 114 30.35 -6.62 -4.96
N HIS A 115 30.40 -7.34 -6.08
CA HIS A 115 29.29 -8.13 -6.64
C HIS A 115 28.92 -9.27 -5.68
N SER A 116 28.25 -8.93 -4.58
CA SER A 116 27.45 -9.88 -3.83
C SER A 116 26.22 -10.18 -4.67
N SER A 117 25.95 -11.47 -4.94
CA SER A 117 24.70 -11.97 -5.51
C SER A 117 23.51 -11.23 -4.87
N PRO A 118 22.39 -10.97 -5.58
CA PRO A 118 21.28 -10.20 -5.05
C PRO A 118 20.64 -10.98 -3.90
N LEU A 119 21.20 -10.84 -2.72
CA LEU A 119 20.64 -11.36 -1.49
C LEU A 119 19.51 -10.41 -1.16
N TYR A 120 18.32 -10.97 -0.97
CA TYR A 120 17.15 -10.19 -0.58
C TYR A 120 17.49 -9.25 0.59
N PRO A 121 16.97 -8.01 0.59
CA PRO A 121 17.22 -7.07 1.67
C PRO A 121 16.72 -7.73 2.95
N THR A 122 17.53 -7.69 4.00
CA THR A 122 17.11 -8.21 5.30
C THR A 122 15.99 -7.32 5.83
N PRO A 123 14.77 -7.84 6.09
CA PRO A 123 13.67 -7.04 6.59
C PRO A 123 14.05 -6.33 7.88
N HIS A 124 13.82 -5.01 7.94
CA HIS A 124 14.16 -4.21 9.12
C HIS A 124 12.90 -3.53 9.68
N PRO A 125 12.55 -3.70 10.97
CA PRO A 125 11.38 -3.06 11.59
C PRO A 125 11.30 -1.53 11.51
N HIS A 126 12.40 -0.89 11.14
CA HIS A 126 12.53 0.56 11.03
C HIS A 126 13.07 0.97 9.65
N GLY A 127 13.13 0.04 8.70
CA GLY A 127 13.47 0.37 7.32
C GLY A 127 12.40 1.26 6.70
N PRO A 128 12.78 2.13 5.75
CA PRO A 128 11.85 3.08 5.14
C PRO A 128 10.71 2.37 4.41
N PHE A 129 10.98 1.21 3.81
CA PHE A 129 9.98 0.38 3.15
C PHE A 129 8.98 -0.21 4.15
N GLU A 130 9.46 -0.88 5.21
CA GLU A 130 8.61 -1.53 6.21
C GLU A 130 7.77 -0.51 6.98
N GLN A 131 8.33 0.67 7.28
CA GLN A 131 7.57 1.77 7.90
C GLN A 131 6.48 2.30 6.97
N SER A 132 6.78 2.48 5.67
CA SER A 132 5.80 2.92 4.68
C SER A 132 4.68 1.88 4.55
N LEU A 133 5.05 0.59 4.43
CA LEU A 133 4.09 -0.50 4.34
C LEU A 133 3.20 -0.61 5.58
N ARG A 134 3.79 -0.49 6.78
CA ARG A 134 3.06 -0.42 8.05
C ARG A 134 2.01 0.68 8.05
N ARG A 135 2.36 1.88 7.58
CA ARG A 135 1.42 3.01 7.52
C ARG A 135 0.30 2.77 6.51
N LEU A 136 0.61 2.22 5.33
CA LEU A 136 -0.40 1.87 4.33
C LEU A 136 -1.40 0.82 4.85
N LEU A 137 -0.91 -0.19 5.58
CA LEU A 137 -1.75 -1.17 6.27
C LEU A 137 -2.61 -0.49 7.35
N LEU A 138 -2.03 0.40 8.16
CA LEU A 138 -2.74 1.15 9.21
C LEU A 138 -3.82 2.09 8.70
N LEU A 139 -3.71 2.58 7.46
CA LEU A 139 -4.72 3.42 6.83
C LEU A 139 -5.79 2.62 6.08
N GLY A 140 -5.60 1.31 5.91
CA GLY A 140 -6.51 0.45 5.15
C GLY A 140 -6.45 0.71 3.65
N LEU A 141 -5.32 1.23 3.16
CA LEU A 141 -5.07 1.43 1.74
C LEU A 141 -4.52 0.16 1.08
N VAL A 142 -3.93 -0.72 1.88
CA VAL A 142 -3.35 -2.00 1.46
C VAL A 142 -3.72 -3.04 2.52
N PHE A 143 -3.92 -4.28 2.10
CA PHE A 143 -4.18 -5.42 2.97
C PHE A 143 -3.32 -6.62 2.58
N TRP A 144 -3.16 -7.55 3.50
CA TRP A 144 -2.60 -8.87 3.19
C TRP A 144 -3.64 -9.75 2.49
N GLY A 145 -3.19 -10.55 1.53
CA GLY A 145 -4.03 -11.51 0.82
C GLY A 145 -4.42 -12.71 1.68
N LYS A 146 -5.46 -13.43 1.26
CA LYS A 146 -6.05 -14.56 2.02
C LYS A 146 -5.07 -15.67 2.41
N GLN A 147 -4.03 -15.87 1.60
CA GLN A 147 -2.99 -16.89 1.86
C GLN A 147 -2.01 -16.46 2.97
N THR A 148 -2.04 -15.20 3.37
CA THR A 148 -1.10 -14.60 4.32
C THR A 148 -1.85 -14.21 5.60
N ASN A 149 -2.03 -15.18 6.50
CA ASN A 149 -2.73 -14.95 7.76
C ASN A 149 -1.76 -14.49 8.86
N PHE A 150 -1.73 -13.19 9.13
CA PHE A 150 -1.06 -12.62 10.30
C PHE A 150 -2.06 -12.41 11.43
N ALA A 151 -1.74 -12.94 12.62
CA ALA A 151 -2.58 -12.76 13.80
C ALA A 151 -2.13 -11.56 14.65
N GLY A 152 -3.09 -10.80 15.18
CA GLY A 152 -2.84 -9.84 16.26
C GLY A 152 -2.05 -8.59 15.84
N ARG A 153 -1.03 -8.24 16.64
CA ARG A 153 -0.24 -6.99 16.50
C ARG A 153 0.68 -7.00 15.28
N ASP A 154 0.98 -8.18 14.79
CA ASP A 154 1.96 -8.44 13.74
C ASP A 154 1.41 -8.13 12.34
N TYR A 155 0.09 -8.02 12.20
CA TYR A 155 -0.58 -7.70 10.92
C TYR A 155 -0.06 -6.42 10.28
N THR A 156 0.29 -5.41 11.09
CA THR A 156 0.72 -4.08 10.59
C THR A 156 2.23 -3.89 10.63
N SER A 157 3.01 -4.91 10.98
CA SER A 157 4.45 -4.73 11.19
C SER A 157 5.20 -4.30 9.92
N GLY A 158 4.73 -4.72 8.74
CA GLY A 158 5.39 -4.52 7.45
C GLY A 158 6.66 -5.37 7.25
N ILE A 159 7.12 -6.11 8.26
CA ILE A 159 8.38 -6.89 8.20
C ILE A 159 8.19 -8.30 7.64
N TYR A 160 6.95 -8.74 7.48
CA TYR A 160 6.65 -10.09 7.02
C TYR A 160 6.57 -10.20 5.51
N ASP A 161 6.87 -11.40 5.03
CA ASP A 161 6.71 -11.79 3.63
C ASP A 161 5.26 -12.24 3.39
N GLY A 162 4.64 -11.71 2.34
CA GLY A 162 3.27 -12.01 2.01
C GLY A 162 2.81 -11.29 0.76
N VAL A 163 1.60 -11.64 0.31
CA VAL A 163 0.96 -10.94 -0.80
C VAL A 163 0.19 -9.75 -0.28
N LEU A 164 0.53 -8.56 -0.77
CA LEU A 164 -0.18 -7.32 -0.61
C LEU A 164 -1.24 -7.18 -1.69
N ILE A 165 -2.39 -6.63 -1.30
CA ILE A 165 -3.54 -6.36 -2.15
C ILE A 165 -4.00 -4.94 -1.88
N VAL A 166 -4.14 -4.16 -2.96
CA VAL A 166 -4.78 -2.84 -2.96
C VAL A 166 -6.26 -3.05 -3.29
N PRO A 167 -7.20 -2.58 -2.45
CA PRO A 167 -8.64 -2.61 -2.74
C PRO A 167 -8.95 -1.92 -4.06
N GLN A 168 -9.98 -2.39 -4.78
CA GLN A 168 -10.34 -1.82 -6.07
C GLN A 168 -10.72 -0.34 -5.94
N ALA A 169 -11.51 0.02 -4.91
CA ALA A 169 -11.85 1.42 -4.65
C ALA A 169 -10.61 2.32 -4.45
N VAL A 170 -9.55 1.78 -3.83
CA VAL A 170 -8.30 2.53 -3.62
C VAL A 170 -7.54 2.68 -4.94
N LYS A 171 -7.49 1.63 -5.77
CA LYS A 171 -6.85 1.70 -7.09
C LYS A 171 -7.49 2.77 -7.96
N ASP A 172 -8.83 2.83 -7.97
CA ASP A 172 -9.58 3.78 -8.80
C ASP A 172 -9.21 5.23 -8.40
N VAL A 173 -9.27 5.55 -7.11
CA VAL A 173 -8.89 6.88 -6.60
C VAL A 173 -7.41 7.21 -6.87
N VAL A 174 -6.50 6.25 -6.69
CA VAL A 174 -5.07 6.50 -6.95
C VAL A 174 -4.81 6.76 -8.43
N ASN A 175 -5.48 6.03 -9.32
CA ASN A 175 -5.39 6.26 -10.76
C ASN A 175 -5.94 7.65 -11.14
N GLU A 176 -7.09 8.05 -10.58
CA GLU A 176 -7.64 9.41 -10.77
C GLU A 176 -6.63 10.49 -10.35
N VAL A 177 -6.01 10.35 -9.18
CA VAL A 177 -4.98 11.29 -8.69
C VAL A 177 -3.77 11.33 -9.63
N ILE A 178 -3.31 10.18 -10.14
CA ILE A 178 -2.20 10.11 -11.10
C ILE A 178 -2.58 10.79 -12.42
N GLU A 179 -3.79 10.58 -12.93
CA GLU A 179 -4.28 11.20 -14.17
C GLU A 179 -4.44 12.72 -14.02
N GLU A 180 -4.90 13.19 -12.87
CA GLU A 180 -4.99 14.63 -12.56
C GLU A 180 -3.60 15.28 -12.51
N GLU A 181 -2.63 14.64 -11.85
CA GLU A 181 -1.24 15.10 -11.80
C GLU A 181 -0.59 15.14 -13.18
N GLN A 182 -0.78 14.09 -13.99
CA GLN A 182 -0.28 14.04 -15.35
C GLN A 182 -0.93 15.11 -16.23
N SER A 183 -2.24 15.31 -16.13
CA SER A 183 -2.95 16.36 -16.87
C SER A 183 -2.47 17.76 -16.50
N THR A 184 -2.12 17.97 -15.23
CA THR A 184 -1.57 19.23 -14.73
C THR A 184 -0.11 19.43 -15.17
N GLN A 185 0.69 18.36 -15.21
CA GLN A 185 2.09 18.37 -15.66
C GLN A 185 2.23 18.45 -17.19
N VAL A 186 1.34 17.82 -17.97
CA VAL A 186 1.29 17.93 -19.45
C VAL A 186 1.02 19.38 -19.88
N ARG A 187 0.36 20.17 -19.03
CA ARG A 187 0.21 21.62 -19.26
C ARG A 187 1.48 22.43 -18.93
N GLN A 188 2.44 21.85 -18.19
CA GLN A 188 3.70 22.48 -17.78
C GLN A 188 4.96 21.93 -18.50
N GLN A 189 4.93 20.73 -19.07
CA GLN A 189 6.09 20.08 -19.70
C GLN A 189 5.87 19.76 -21.18
N VAL A 190 6.09 20.78 -22.03
CA VAL A 190 6.34 20.61 -23.48
C VAL A 190 7.85 20.44 -23.77
N PHE A 191 8.69 20.22 -22.75
CA PHE A 191 10.14 20.09 -22.94
C PHE A 191 10.74 18.93 -22.13
N GLN A 192 11.20 17.92 -22.87
CA GLN A 192 12.36 17.02 -22.66
C GLN A 192 12.62 16.47 -21.24
N GLN A 193 12.60 15.13 -21.06
CA GLN A 193 13.79 14.25 -21.04
C GLN A 193 13.42 12.82 -20.54
N GLU A 194 13.93 11.79 -21.24
CA GLU A 194 14.12 10.36 -20.85
C GLU A 194 12.92 9.39 -20.71
N GLU A 195 12.38 8.95 -21.85
CA GLU A 195 11.55 7.73 -22.01
C GLU A 195 12.30 6.41 -21.75
N ILE A 196 13.64 6.43 -21.60
CA ILE A 196 14.46 5.22 -21.46
C ILE A 196 14.22 4.54 -20.10
N GLY A 197 13.93 5.31 -19.05
CA GLY A 197 13.66 4.77 -17.71
C GLY A 197 12.29 4.09 -17.57
N GLU A 198 11.28 4.54 -18.32
CA GLU A 198 9.94 3.96 -18.22
C GLU A 198 9.84 2.60 -18.91
N GLY A 199 10.50 2.42 -20.06
CA GLY A 199 10.57 1.11 -20.72
C GLY A 199 11.22 0.04 -19.84
N VAL A 200 12.31 0.40 -19.13
CA VAL A 200 12.98 -0.50 -18.20
C VAL A 200 12.09 -0.80 -16.98
N ARG A 201 11.40 0.21 -16.43
CA ARG A 201 10.45 0.02 -15.32
C ARG A 201 9.27 -0.84 -15.72
N ALA A 202 8.68 -0.62 -16.91
CA ALA A 202 7.61 -1.44 -17.44
C ALA A 202 8.04 -2.92 -17.62
N PHE A 203 9.27 -3.14 -18.11
CA PHE A 203 9.82 -4.49 -18.22
C PHE A 203 10.08 -5.13 -16.84
N GLN A 204 10.61 -4.38 -15.87
CA GLN A 204 10.75 -4.86 -14.50
C GLN A 204 9.40 -5.22 -13.86
N ARG A 205 8.36 -4.38 -14.05
CA ARG A 205 6.98 -4.67 -13.62
C ARG A 205 6.43 -5.93 -14.26
N MET A 206 6.68 -6.14 -15.56
CA MET A 206 6.25 -7.36 -16.25
C MET A 206 6.91 -8.61 -15.67
N LEU A 207 8.22 -8.57 -15.43
CA LEU A 207 8.95 -9.69 -14.81
C LEU A 207 8.44 -9.95 -13.38
N TYR A 208 8.20 -8.89 -12.61
CA TYR A 208 7.62 -8.95 -11.28
C TYR A 208 6.26 -9.67 -11.27
N LEU A 209 5.35 -9.24 -12.15
CA LEU A 209 4.00 -9.81 -12.26
C LEU A 209 4.04 -11.30 -12.63
N TYR A 210 4.95 -11.67 -13.53
CA TYR A 210 5.16 -13.06 -13.92
C TYR A 210 5.56 -13.93 -12.72
N TRP A 211 6.55 -13.51 -11.93
CA TRP A 211 7.00 -14.28 -10.77
C TRP A 211 5.98 -14.31 -9.63
N SER A 212 5.22 -13.23 -9.44
CA SER A 212 4.09 -13.20 -8.51
C SER A 212 3.00 -14.21 -8.90
N LEU A 213 2.65 -14.29 -10.18
CA LEU A 213 1.68 -15.25 -10.72
C LEU A 213 2.16 -16.69 -10.51
N VAL A 214 3.41 -17.00 -10.86
CA VAL A 214 4.00 -18.33 -10.68
C VAL A 214 3.95 -18.74 -9.21
N SER A 215 4.32 -17.85 -8.30
CA SER A 215 4.29 -18.09 -6.85
C SER A 215 2.89 -18.37 -6.32
N SER A 216 1.85 -17.75 -6.90
CA SER A 216 0.46 -17.97 -6.50
C SER A 216 -0.15 -19.29 -7.01
N THR A 217 0.50 -19.96 -7.97
CA THR A 217 0.02 -21.21 -8.59
C THR A 217 0.71 -22.47 -8.06
N ARG A 218 1.68 -22.32 -7.16
CA ARG A 218 2.28 -23.41 -6.38
C ARG A 218 1.55 -23.59 -5.06
#